data_AF-A0A7S1D7C2-F1
#
_entry.id   AF-A0A7S1D7C2-F1
#
_cell.length_a   1.000
_cell.length_b   1.000
_cell.length_c   1.000
_cell.angle_alpha   90.00
_cell.angle_beta   90.00
_cell.angle_gamma   90.00
#
_symmetry.space_group_name_H-M   'P 1'
#
loop_
_entity.id
_entity.type
_entity.pdbx_description
1 polymer ?
#
loop_
_entity_poly.entity_id
_entity_poly.type
_entity_poly.pdbx_seq_one_letter_code
_entity_poly.pdbx_strand_id
1 'polypeptide(L)'
;MEHWRTTCTSLGMCTILVLILATGASIPTVMITQVLSLDDEMVGLLHVNVTTPREAIDAARTAIESLIKRNPRLSPQFVRLGFKDCVGGCDGCLAVADPDNRGLEVPIAALNPVVDAYSKHGVTRADLWALAAMTGADVAQHPRERVDFKFEHYGRQTCEMSRETCRDINKGIVPCDATHGPHRRFPSADLTTHELLRFFDQSFGFDMRQTVAIMGAHTLGRLRRQNSGFDGEKGWVDHQERLDNEYYQALVGGNSPNDSLDVQINDTPNWQQRFIDNRNLPSVLDRYQWEPKRGNGGNHNGDDSNDGRDNKDDSDDNDNDNDNRDKRGENDRNRRHLRSGKRNTRDNESLGEVMTNVDIALVRDMEGFLAGDGKASCEFKERSNREQNRMRTCPVAHTLPQMAIYNSDNMAWLKDFRDVFTKMLLCGYDDHACSHDLCYVKPRPVRKETPSIFDSD
;
A
#
# COMPACT_ATOMS: atom_id res chain seq x y z
N MET A 1 49.65 -5.91 12.86
CA MET A 1 49.24 -7.03 13.73
C MET A 1 48.70 -6.40 15.00
N GLU A 2 47.40 -6.12 15.03
CA GLU A 2 46.74 -5.52 16.19
C GLU A 2 46.08 -6.65 17.01
N HIS A 3 46.44 -6.72 18.28
CA HIS A 3 45.85 -7.68 19.22
C HIS A 3 44.58 -7.07 19.82
N TRP A 4 43.43 -7.68 19.52
CA TRP A 4 42.16 -7.40 20.21
C TRP A 4 42.13 -8.20 21.52
N ARG A 5 41.91 -7.53 22.65
CA ARG A 5 41.55 -8.21 23.91
C ARG A 5 40.18 -7.70 24.36
N THR A 6 39.22 -8.61 24.39
CA THR A 6 37.88 -8.39 24.93
C THR A 6 37.86 -8.89 26.36
N THR A 7 37.55 -8.02 27.32
CA THR A 7 37.25 -8.43 28.70
C THR A 7 35.80 -8.08 29.01
N CYS A 8 34.98 -9.11 29.25
CA CYS A 8 33.58 -8.98 29.62
C CYS A 8 33.45 -9.26 31.13
N THR A 9 32.72 -8.42 31.88
CA THR A 9 32.34 -8.69 33.27
C THR A 9 30.97 -9.37 33.33
N SER A 10 30.65 -10.03 34.44
CA SER A 10 29.48 -10.90 34.63
C SER A 10 28.10 -10.19 34.59
N LEU A 11 28.04 -8.95 34.12
CA LEU A 11 26.83 -8.14 33.96
C LEU A 11 26.62 -7.66 32.50
N GLY A 12 27.31 -8.27 31.52
CA GLY A 12 26.93 -8.16 30.11
C GLY A 12 27.27 -6.85 29.41
N MET A 13 28.13 -6.01 29.98
CA MET A 13 28.67 -4.83 29.29
C MET A 13 30.09 -5.14 28.79
N CYS A 14 30.25 -5.29 27.48
CA CYS A 14 31.56 -5.45 26.84
C CYS A 14 31.99 -4.08 26.27
N THR A 15 33.01 -3.47 26.85
CA THR A 15 33.63 -2.24 26.33
C THR A 15 34.77 -2.58 25.37
N ILE A 16 34.68 -2.11 24.12
CA ILE A 16 35.79 -2.18 23.15
C ILE A 16 36.67 -0.94 23.39
N LEU A 17 37.87 -1.13 23.92
CA LEU A 17 38.85 -0.07 24.10
C LEU A 17 39.69 0.05 22.81
N VAL A 18 39.38 1.03 21.96
CA VAL A 18 40.24 1.37 20.80
C VAL A 18 41.29 2.37 21.27
N LEU A 19 42.53 1.91 21.44
CA LEU A 19 43.69 2.74 21.75
C LEU A 19 44.15 3.47 20.49
N ILE A 20 43.60 4.65 20.23
CA ILE A 20 44.15 5.57 19.23
C ILE A 20 45.34 6.31 19.89
N LEU A 21 46.55 5.95 19.49
CA LEU A 21 47.76 6.73 19.80
C LEU A 21 47.72 8.02 18.97
N ALA A 22 47.13 9.08 19.54
CA ALA A 22 47.23 10.43 18.99
C ALA A 22 48.25 11.24 19.79
N THR A 23 49.29 11.67 19.10
CA THR A 23 50.33 12.59 19.57
C THR A 23 49.74 13.93 20.00
N GLY A 24 49.94 14.28 21.28
CA GLY A 24 50.09 15.63 21.82
C GLY A 24 49.23 16.77 21.24
N ALA A 25 47.97 16.87 21.65
CA ALA A 25 47.29 18.15 21.81
C ALA A 25 46.10 17.99 22.78
N SER A 26 46.08 18.79 23.85
CA SER A 26 45.03 18.78 24.87
C SER A 26 43.71 19.31 24.32
N ILE A 27 42.67 18.47 24.24
CA ILE A 27 41.29 18.88 23.96
C ILE A 27 40.45 18.68 25.24
N PRO A 28 39.63 19.65 25.66
CA PRO A 28 38.85 19.57 26.90
C PRO A 28 37.77 18.47 26.85
N THR A 29 37.55 17.84 28.00
CA THR A 29 36.84 16.59 28.30
C THR A 29 35.31 16.56 28.02
N VAL A 30 34.79 17.42 27.15
CA VAL A 30 33.33 17.52 26.87
C VAL A 30 32.96 17.11 25.44
N MET A 31 33.92 16.73 24.60
CA MET A 31 33.70 16.40 23.18
C MET A 31 34.10 14.95 22.82
N ILE A 32 33.85 13.97 23.70
CA ILE A 32 33.97 12.53 23.37
C ILE A 32 32.81 11.76 24.00
N THR A 33 31.58 12.06 23.58
CA THR A 33 30.38 11.24 23.85
C THR A 33 29.50 11.06 22.62
N GLN A 34 30.02 11.32 21.42
CA GLN A 34 29.40 10.92 20.17
C GLN A 34 30.29 9.89 19.45
N VAL A 35 30.41 8.71 20.05
CA VAL A 35 30.90 7.52 19.34
C VAL A 35 29.75 6.53 19.34
N LEU A 36 29.09 6.45 18.19
CA LEU A 36 28.29 5.32 17.69
C LEU A 36 27.33 4.68 18.70
N SER A 37 26.17 5.32 18.90
CA SER A 37 24.94 4.58 19.21
C SER A 37 24.61 3.72 17.99
N LEU A 38 25.12 2.49 17.95
CA LEU A 38 24.48 1.45 17.14
C LEU A 38 23.11 1.25 17.75
N ASP A 39 22.04 1.50 16.99
CA ASP A 39 20.68 1.26 17.44
C ASP A 39 20.57 -0.16 18.03
N ASP A 40 19.82 -0.33 19.13
CA ASP A 40 19.58 -1.63 19.82
C ASP A 40 19.16 -2.76 18.85
N GLU A 41 18.70 -2.39 17.65
CA GLU A 41 18.34 -3.27 16.55
C GLU A 41 19.49 -4.09 15.97
N MET A 42 20.70 -3.52 15.86
CA MET A 42 21.87 -4.29 15.44
C MET A 42 22.21 -5.36 16.47
N VAL A 43 22.07 -5.04 17.75
CA VAL A 43 22.40 -5.97 18.84
C VAL A 43 21.46 -7.18 18.86
N GLY A 44 20.18 -7.00 18.51
CA GLY A 44 19.19 -8.07 18.39
C GLY A 44 19.31 -8.94 17.13
N LEU A 45 19.78 -8.38 16.01
CA LEU A 45 20.01 -9.11 14.76
C LEU A 45 21.37 -9.85 14.73
N LEU A 46 22.34 -9.44 15.56
CA LEU A 46 23.72 -9.94 15.55
C LEU A 46 23.93 -11.30 16.24
N HIS A 47 22.94 -11.85 16.98
CA HIS A 47 23.11 -13.08 17.79
C HIS A 47 21.98 -14.10 17.65
N VAL A 48 21.36 -14.21 16.47
CA VAL A 48 20.42 -15.32 16.23
C VAL A 48 21.23 -16.54 15.77
N ASN A 49 21.25 -17.60 16.58
CA ASN A 49 21.79 -18.91 16.18
C ASN A 49 20.85 -19.56 15.14
N VAL A 50 20.84 -19.01 13.92
CA VAL A 50 20.10 -19.53 12.79
C VAL A 50 20.96 -20.55 12.06
N THR A 51 20.46 -21.78 11.98
CA THR A 51 21.16 -22.90 11.34
C THR A 51 20.45 -23.42 10.09
N THR A 52 19.16 -23.09 9.93
CA THR A 52 18.35 -23.52 8.78
C THR A 52 17.66 -22.36 8.05
N PRO A 53 17.31 -22.52 6.76
CA PRO A 53 16.50 -21.53 6.05
C PRO A 53 15.13 -21.26 6.70
N ARG A 54 14.52 -22.28 7.34
CA ARG A 54 13.24 -22.12 8.05
C ARG A 54 13.38 -21.16 9.24
N GLU A 55 14.38 -21.40 10.09
CA GLU A 55 14.71 -20.51 11.21
C GLU A 55 15.04 -19.09 10.73
N ALA A 56 15.74 -18.96 9.59
CA ALA A 56 16.06 -17.66 8.99
C ALA A 56 14.80 -16.92 8.55
N ILE A 57 13.85 -17.61 7.89
CA ILE A 57 12.57 -17.03 7.46
C ILE A 57 11.72 -16.60 8.66
N ASP A 58 11.65 -17.42 9.73
CA ASP A 58 10.88 -17.07 10.93
C ASP A 58 11.47 -15.85 11.67
N ALA A 59 12.79 -15.82 11.81
CA ALA A 59 13.48 -14.68 12.42
C ALA A 59 13.36 -13.41 11.55
N ALA A 60 13.46 -13.55 10.22
CA ALA A 60 13.26 -12.46 9.29
C ALA A 60 11.83 -11.92 9.32
N ARG A 61 10.81 -12.80 9.36
CA ARG A 61 9.40 -12.40 9.50
C ARG A 61 9.20 -11.57 10.77
N THR A 62 9.73 -12.03 11.90
CA THR A 62 9.65 -11.30 13.18
C THR A 62 10.31 -9.91 13.09
N ALA A 63 11.45 -9.81 12.40
CA ALA A 63 12.13 -8.54 12.16
C ALA A 63 11.30 -7.59 11.26
N ILE A 64 10.68 -8.13 10.21
CA ILE A 64 9.80 -7.38 9.30
C ILE A 64 8.55 -6.90 10.03
N GLU A 65 7.91 -7.74 10.84
CA GLU A 65 6.77 -7.34 11.68
C GLU A 65 7.16 -6.19 12.62
N SER A 66 8.38 -6.22 13.16
CA SER A 66 8.91 -5.14 13.98
C SER A 66 9.13 -3.84 13.19
N LEU A 67 9.61 -3.92 11.95
CA LEU A 67 9.70 -2.77 11.04
C LEU A 67 8.32 -2.15 10.81
N ILE A 68 7.32 -2.97 10.48
CA ILE A 68 5.93 -2.52 10.25
C ILE A 68 5.35 -1.92 11.53
N LYS A 69 5.54 -2.55 12.68
CA LYS A 69 5.04 -2.03 13.97
C LYS A 69 5.58 -0.63 14.28
N ARG A 70 6.84 -0.35 13.94
CA ARG A 70 7.45 0.98 14.14
C ARG A 70 7.01 1.99 13.09
N ASN A 71 6.79 1.56 11.87
CA ASN A 71 6.29 2.39 10.78
C ASN A 71 5.21 1.64 9.98
N PRO A 72 3.93 1.74 10.39
CA PRO A 72 2.83 1.01 9.76
C PRO A 72 2.69 1.25 8.25
N ARG A 73 3.16 2.40 7.76
CA ARG A 73 3.22 2.73 6.32
C ARG A 73 4.12 1.79 5.51
N LEU A 74 5.00 1.02 6.15
CA LEU A 74 5.81 0.01 5.46
C LEU A 74 4.97 -1.17 4.99
N SER A 75 3.87 -1.52 5.67
CA SER A 75 2.99 -2.61 5.24
C SER A 75 2.48 -2.46 3.80
N PRO A 76 1.75 -1.37 3.44
CA PRO A 76 1.31 -1.15 2.07
C PRO A 76 2.48 -1.01 1.09
N GLN A 77 3.61 -0.45 1.54
CA GLN A 77 4.80 -0.31 0.70
C GLN A 77 5.47 -1.65 0.38
N PHE A 78 5.48 -2.61 1.31
CA PHE A 78 5.98 -3.96 1.06
C PHE A 78 5.05 -4.74 0.13
N VAL A 79 3.72 -4.59 0.26
CA VAL A 79 2.76 -5.18 -0.68
C VAL A 79 3.00 -4.62 -2.10
N ARG A 80 3.18 -3.30 -2.24
CA ARG A 80 3.54 -2.66 -3.51
C ARG A 80 4.90 -3.15 -4.04
N LEU A 81 5.91 -3.28 -3.18
CA LEU A 81 7.23 -3.79 -3.55
C LEU A 81 7.13 -5.21 -4.09
N GLY A 82 6.35 -6.08 -3.45
CA GLY A 82 6.11 -7.45 -3.93
C GLY A 82 5.48 -7.50 -5.32
N PHE A 83 4.44 -6.70 -5.58
CA PHE A 83 3.89 -6.59 -6.94
C PHE A 83 4.96 -6.13 -7.94
N LYS A 84 5.68 -5.06 -7.61
CA LYS A 84 6.65 -4.43 -8.51
C LYS A 84 7.86 -5.30 -8.81
N ASP A 85 8.37 -6.04 -7.83
CA ASP A 85 9.43 -7.04 -7.98
C ASP A 85 8.96 -8.25 -8.83
N CYS A 86 7.70 -8.63 -8.68
CA CYS A 86 7.14 -9.79 -9.37
C CYS A 86 6.68 -9.54 -10.80
N VAL A 87 6.54 -8.28 -11.22
CA VAL A 87 6.42 -7.94 -12.65
C VAL A 87 7.75 -8.26 -13.33
N GLY A 88 7.83 -9.46 -13.92
CA GLY A 88 9.00 -9.92 -14.68
C GLY A 88 9.91 -10.92 -13.96
N GLY A 89 9.60 -11.39 -12.74
CA GLY A 89 10.24 -12.60 -12.22
C GLY A 89 10.60 -12.69 -10.74
N CYS A 90 10.12 -11.78 -9.87
CA CYS A 90 10.30 -11.85 -8.41
C CYS A 90 11.78 -12.13 -8.02
N ASP A 91 12.69 -11.28 -8.48
CA ASP A 91 14.14 -11.53 -8.45
C ASP A 91 14.88 -10.60 -7.47
N GLY A 92 14.15 -9.93 -6.59
CA GLY A 92 14.69 -9.09 -5.53
C GLY A 92 15.42 -7.87 -6.05
N CYS A 93 15.02 -7.33 -7.19
CA CYS A 93 15.66 -6.20 -7.83
C CYS A 93 14.64 -5.28 -8.49
N LEU A 94 14.86 -3.98 -8.34
CA LEU A 94 13.96 -3.01 -8.92
C LEU A 94 14.74 -1.88 -9.56
N ALA A 95 14.44 -1.55 -10.83
CA ALA A 95 14.96 -0.36 -11.46
C ALA A 95 14.31 0.90 -10.82
N VAL A 96 14.89 1.42 -9.73
CA VAL A 96 14.30 2.55 -8.98
C VAL A 96 14.38 3.88 -9.74
N ALA A 97 15.21 3.94 -10.79
CA ALA A 97 15.25 5.05 -11.73
C ALA A 97 14.01 5.13 -12.64
N ASP A 98 13.26 4.04 -12.75
CA ASP A 98 11.99 4.02 -13.47
C ASP A 98 10.95 4.89 -12.74
N PRO A 99 10.29 5.86 -13.42
CA PRO A 99 9.23 6.67 -12.83
C PRO A 99 8.10 5.88 -12.15
N ASP A 100 7.78 4.66 -12.62
CA ASP A 100 6.74 3.81 -12.06
C ASP A 100 7.13 3.17 -10.72
N ASN A 101 8.42 3.18 -10.40
CA ASN A 101 9.00 2.63 -9.18
C ASN A 101 9.31 3.69 -8.12
N ARG A 102 9.05 4.98 -8.38
CA ARG A 102 9.27 6.07 -7.42
C ARG A 102 8.67 5.79 -6.04
N GLY A 103 9.44 6.06 -5.00
CA GLY A 103 9.05 5.85 -3.60
C GLY A 103 9.37 4.44 -3.08
N LEU A 104 9.86 3.52 -3.91
CA LEU A 104 10.22 2.16 -3.47
C LEU A 104 11.64 2.06 -2.92
N GLU A 105 12.46 3.09 -3.07
CA GLU A 105 13.73 3.23 -2.36
C GLU A 105 13.55 3.17 -0.83
N VAL A 106 12.40 3.65 -0.31
CA VAL A 106 12.08 3.66 1.12
C VAL A 106 11.90 2.24 1.69
N PRO A 107 10.97 1.40 1.20
CA PRO A 107 10.83 0.02 1.69
C PRO A 107 12.06 -0.84 1.39
N ILE A 108 12.75 -0.62 0.27
CA ILE A 108 14.01 -1.34 -0.03
C ILE A 108 15.05 -1.02 1.05
N ALA A 109 15.29 0.26 1.35
CA ALA A 109 16.24 0.66 2.39
C ALA A 109 15.85 0.14 3.78
N ALA A 110 14.56 0.10 4.10
CA ALA A 110 14.07 -0.46 5.36
C ALA A 110 14.34 -1.96 5.50
N LEU A 111 14.37 -2.71 4.40
CA LEU A 111 14.67 -4.15 4.39
C LEU A 111 16.16 -4.47 4.39
N ASN A 112 17.05 -3.54 4.04
CA ASN A 112 18.50 -3.80 3.95
C ASN A 112 19.08 -4.46 5.21
N PRO A 113 18.78 -4.00 6.45
CA PRO A 113 19.31 -4.66 7.66
C PRO A 113 18.81 -6.11 7.82
N VAL A 114 17.59 -6.42 7.38
CA VAL A 114 17.03 -7.78 7.40
C VAL A 114 17.73 -8.64 6.34
N VAL A 115 17.99 -8.09 5.15
CA VAL A 115 18.74 -8.77 4.08
C VAL A 115 20.16 -9.07 4.52
N ASP A 116 20.87 -8.11 5.10
CA ASP A 116 22.25 -8.29 5.58
C ASP A 116 22.34 -9.33 6.70
N ALA A 117 21.33 -9.36 7.58
CA ALA A 117 21.28 -10.32 8.68
C ALA A 117 21.01 -11.75 8.21
N TYR A 118 20.03 -11.96 7.33
CA TYR A 118 19.49 -13.29 7.05
C TYR A 118 19.92 -13.90 5.72
N SER A 119 20.41 -13.11 4.76
CA SER A 119 20.71 -13.63 3.42
C SER A 119 21.79 -14.72 3.38
N LYS A 120 22.77 -14.59 4.29
CA LYS A 120 23.85 -15.56 4.49
C LYS A 120 23.39 -16.93 5.02
N HIS A 121 22.13 -17.07 5.43
CA HIS A 121 21.55 -18.30 5.98
C HIS A 121 20.69 -19.07 4.97
N GLY A 122 20.90 -18.85 3.66
CA GLY A 122 20.25 -19.61 2.60
C GLY A 122 18.86 -19.11 2.18
N VAL A 123 18.50 -17.89 2.57
CA VAL A 123 17.29 -17.17 2.14
C VAL A 123 17.74 -16.00 1.29
N THR A 124 17.24 -15.81 0.08
CA THR A 124 17.76 -14.75 -0.78
C THR A 124 17.13 -13.40 -0.49
N ARG A 125 17.70 -12.31 -1.04
CA ARG A 125 17.04 -11.00 -1.03
C ARG A 125 15.64 -11.05 -1.65
N ALA A 126 15.50 -11.77 -2.76
CA ALA A 126 14.21 -11.98 -3.43
C ALA A 126 13.20 -12.70 -2.52
N ASP A 127 13.64 -13.71 -1.76
CA ASP A 127 12.79 -14.36 -0.76
C ASP A 127 12.39 -13.41 0.36
N LEU A 128 13.31 -12.56 0.83
CA LEU A 128 13.03 -11.60 1.90
C LEU A 128 12.08 -10.47 1.46
N TRP A 129 12.14 -10.05 0.20
CA TRP A 129 11.18 -9.10 -0.36
C TRP A 129 9.78 -9.72 -0.51
N ALA A 130 9.70 -10.95 -1.02
CA ALA A 130 8.44 -11.70 -1.08
C ALA A 130 7.87 -11.96 0.32
N LEU A 131 8.73 -12.30 1.29
CA LEU A 131 8.34 -12.45 2.70
C LEU A 131 7.80 -11.13 3.25
N ALA A 132 8.46 -10.01 2.98
CA ALA A 132 8.00 -8.71 3.44
C ALA A 132 6.65 -8.33 2.86
N ALA A 133 6.43 -8.59 1.58
CA ALA A 133 5.15 -8.35 0.92
C ALA A 133 4.02 -9.18 1.56
N MET A 134 4.30 -10.46 1.82
CA MET A 134 3.35 -11.38 2.45
C MET A 134 3.07 -11.04 3.91
N THR A 135 4.10 -10.70 4.68
CA THR A 135 3.95 -10.21 6.06
C THR A 135 3.16 -8.90 6.09
N GLY A 136 3.41 -7.97 5.15
CA GLY A 136 2.63 -6.74 5.01
C GLY A 136 1.13 -7.01 4.84
N ALA A 137 0.78 -7.92 3.93
CA ALA A 137 -0.60 -8.33 3.73
C ALA A 137 -1.19 -9.00 5.00
N ASP A 138 -0.44 -9.91 5.65
CA ASP A 138 -0.93 -10.63 6.83
C ASP A 138 -1.26 -9.70 8.00
N VAL A 139 -0.36 -8.77 8.32
CA VAL A 139 -0.49 -7.86 9.47
C VAL A 139 -1.52 -6.76 9.25
N ALA A 140 -1.84 -6.44 7.99
CA ALA A 140 -2.83 -5.42 7.66
C ALA A 140 -4.28 -5.91 7.85
N GLN A 141 -4.51 -7.20 8.04
CA GLN A 141 -5.86 -7.73 8.19
C GLN A 141 -6.53 -7.33 9.51
N HIS A 142 -7.86 -7.27 9.51
CA HIS A 142 -8.61 -7.13 10.75
C HIS A 142 -8.53 -8.44 11.58
N PRO A 143 -8.31 -8.40 12.92
CA PRO A 143 -8.11 -9.61 13.71
C PRO A 143 -9.26 -10.63 13.70
N ARG A 144 -10.50 -10.18 13.45
CA ARG A 144 -11.69 -11.05 13.41
C ARG A 144 -12.00 -11.63 12.03
N GLU A 145 -11.48 -11.01 10.98
CA GLU A 145 -11.74 -11.38 9.59
C GLU A 145 -10.40 -11.48 8.88
N ARG A 146 -9.77 -12.65 9.00
CA ARG A 146 -8.43 -12.88 8.48
C ARG A 146 -8.26 -14.27 7.91
N VAL A 147 -7.35 -14.38 6.97
CA VAL A 147 -6.78 -15.61 6.43
C VAL A 147 -5.29 -15.66 6.73
N ASP A 148 -4.72 -16.86 6.70
CA ASP A 148 -3.30 -17.05 6.99
C ASP A 148 -2.46 -16.89 5.72
N PHE A 149 -1.52 -15.94 5.71
CA PHE A 149 -0.56 -15.72 4.63
C PHE A 149 0.76 -16.43 4.94
N LYS A 150 0.78 -17.72 4.61
CA LYS A 150 1.92 -18.60 4.86
C LYS A 150 3.01 -18.44 3.82
N PHE A 151 4.24 -18.22 4.29
CA PHE A 151 5.41 -18.19 3.41
C PHE A 151 6.00 -19.59 3.28
N GLU A 152 5.45 -20.37 2.35
CA GLU A 152 5.80 -21.78 2.17
C GLU A 152 6.89 -22.00 1.10
N HIS A 153 7.23 -20.97 0.33
CA HIS A 153 8.10 -21.11 -0.86
C HIS A 153 9.31 -20.18 -0.78
N TYR A 154 10.52 -20.74 -0.89
CA TYR A 154 11.79 -20.02 -0.83
C TYR A 154 12.78 -20.53 -1.89
N GLY A 155 13.89 -19.83 -2.09
CA GLY A 155 14.91 -20.17 -3.07
C GLY A 155 14.82 -19.36 -4.37
N ARG A 156 14.11 -18.22 -4.35
CA ARG A 156 14.09 -17.29 -5.49
C ARG A 156 15.50 -16.86 -5.84
N GLN A 157 15.80 -16.77 -7.12
CA GLN A 157 17.11 -16.31 -7.58
C GLN A 157 17.13 -14.79 -7.57
N THR A 158 18.23 -14.20 -7.12
CA THR A 158 18.37 -12.76 -7.24
C THR A 158 18.76 -12.39 -8.67
N CYS A 159 18.41 -11.19 -9.13
CA CYS A 159 18.68 -10.77 -10.51
C CYS A 159 20.17 -10.77 -10.89
N GLU A 160 21.10 -10.71 -9.92
CA GLU A 160 22.53 -10.90 -10.16
C GLU A 160 22.85 -12.27 -10.79
N MET A 161 21.94 -13.24 -10.65
CA MET A 161 22.05 -14.58 -11.21
C MET A 161 21.34 -14.75 -12.55
N SER A 162 20.41 -13.86 -12.94
CA SER A 162 19.52 -14.05 -14.11
C SER A 162 20.18 -13.75 -15.46
N ARG A 163 21.40 -13.19 -15.48
CA ARG A 163 22.12 -12.68 -16.68
C ARG A 163 21.37 -11.61 -17.46
N GLU A 164 20.31 -11.04 -16.88
CA GLU A 164 19.59 -9.92 -17.47
C GLU A 164 20.43 -8.63 -17.41
N THR A 165 20.09 -7.67 -18.28
CA THR A 165 20.81 -6.37 -18.32
C THR A 165 20.15 -5.37 -17.38
N CYS A 166 20.90 -4.95 -16.36
CA CYS A 166 20.50 -3.88 -15.46
C CYS A 166 21.07 -2.53 -15.90
N ARG A 167 20.33 -1.46 -15.60
CA ARG A 167 20.67 -0.10 -16.04
C ARG A 167 20.55 0.93 -14.93
N ASP A 168 21.41 1.94 -14.99
CA ASP A 168 21.29 3.14 -14.15
C ASP A 168 20.29 4.15 -14.73
N ILE A 169 20.13 5.29 -14.03
CA ILE A 169 19.24 6.38 -14.45
C ILE A 169 19.60 7.02 -15.80
N ASN A 170 20.86 6.88 -16.23
CA ASN A 170 21.35 7.36 -17.53
C ASN A 170 21.24 6.29 -18.61
N LYS A 171 20.56 5.16 -18.32
CA LYS A 171 20.45 3.97 -19.18
C LYS A 171 21.78 3.25 -19.44
N GLY A 172 22.83 3.59 -18.69
CA GLY A 172 24.12 2.94 -18.72
C GLY A 172 24.01 1.52 -18.14
N ILE A 173 24.73 0.56 -18.72
CA ILE A 173 24.75 -0.82 -18.22
C ILE A 173 25.57 -0.84 -16.92
N VAL A 174 24.97 -1.35 -15.84
CA VAL A 174 25.58 -1.47 -14.51
C VAL A 174 25.37 -2.89 -13.98
N PRO A 175 26.20 -3.35 -13.01
CA PRO A 175 25.89 -4.57 -12.28
C PRO A 175 24.49 -4.49 -11.67
N CYS A 176 23.78 -5.60 -11.72
CA CYS A 176 22.49 -5.70 -11.08
C CYS A 176 22.64 -5.65 -9.55
N ASP A 177 21.68 -5.01 -8.87
CA ASP A 177 21.55 -5.00 -7.42
C ASP A 177 20.09 -4.70 -7.02
N ALA A 178 19.84 -4.54 -5.71
CA ALA A 178 18.51 -4.23 -5.18
C ALA A 178 17.82 -3.00 -5.83
N THR A 179 18.61 -2.02 -6.28
CA THR A 179 18.15 -0.74 -6.85
C THR A 179 18.42 -0.59 -8.35
N HIS A 180 19.16 -1.53 -8.93
CA HIS A 180 19.45 -1.61 -10.35
C HIS A 180 18.95 -2.96 -10.87
N GLY A 181 17.65 -3.01 -11.20
CA GLY A 181 17.02 -4.17 -11.83
C GLY A 181 16.98 -4.09 -13.36
N PRO A 182 16.58 -5.19 -14.03
CA PRO A 182 16.19 -5.17 -15.44
C PRO A 182 15.03 -4.21 -15.66
N HIS A 183 14.93 -3.65 -16.87
CA HIS A 183 13.76 -2.84 -17.22
C HIS A 183 12.52 -3.74 -17.34
N ARG A 184 11.45 -3.38 -16.64
CA ARG A 184 10.16 -4.08 -16.63
C ARG A 184 9.08 -3.10 -17.08
N ARG A 185 8.10 -3.55 -17.88
CA ARG A 185 6.97 -2.70 -18.29
C ARG A 185 5.80 -2.92 -17.32
N PHE A 186 5.40 -1.87 -16.64
CA PHE A 186 4.29 -1.86 -15.69
C PHE A 186 2.96 -1.51 -16.37
N PRO A 187 1.81 -1.87 -15.79
CA PRO A 187 0.53 -1.45 -16.34
C PRO A 187 0.36 0.05 -16.12
N SER A 188 -0.14 0.74 -17.15
CA SER A 188 -0.56 2.14 -17.02
C SER A 188 -1.71 2.26 -16.01
N ALA A 189 -1.83 3.41 -15.36
CA ALA A 189 -3.03 3.75 -14.59
C ALA A 189 -4.23 4.08 -15.50
N ASP A 190 -3.99 4.22 -16.81
CA ASP A 190 -4.94 4.58 -17.86
C ASP A 190 -5.15 3.39 -18.82
N LEU A 191 -5.70 2.28 -18.31
CA LEU A 191 -6.09 1.11 -19.12
C LEU A 191 -7.60 0.91 -19.10
N THR A 192 -8.12 0.40 -20.21
CA THR A 192 -9.49 -0.12 -20.30
C THR A 192 -9.64 -1.46 -19.56
N THR A 193 -10.87 -1.94 -19.39
CA THR A 193 -11.12 -3.25 -18.74
C THR A 193 -10.38 -4.37 -19.47
N HIS A 194 -10.46 -4.41 -20.81
CA HIS A 194 -9.80 -5.43 -21.61
C HIS A 194 -8.27 -5.39 -21.53
N GLU A 195 -7.67 -4.20 -21.51
CA GLU A 195 -6.22 -4.04 -21.41
C GLU A 195 -5.70 -4.40 -20.01
N LEU A 196 -6.45 -4.05 -18.96
CA LEU A 196 -6.14 -4.42 -17.59
C LEU A 196 -6.11 -5.95 -17.43
N LEU A 197 -7.17 -6.62 -17.86
CA LEU A 197 -7.25 -8.08 -17.82
C LEU A 197 -6.15 -8.75 -18.64
N ARG A 198 -5.86 -8.23 -19.84
CA ARG A 198 -4.79 -8.73 -20.70
C ARG A 198 -3.42 -8.59 -20.04
N PHE A 199 -3.15 -7.46 -19.37
CA PHE A 199 -1.88 -7.27 -18.68
C PHE A 199 -1.65 -8.34 -17.60
N PHE A 200 -2.65 -8.60 -16.76
CA PHE A 200 -2.55 -9.56 -15.68
C PHE A 200 -2.52 -11.02 -16.17
N ASP A 201 -3.24 -11.34 -17.25
CA ASP A 201 -3.12 -12.62 -17.94
C ASP A 201 -1.70 -12.85 -18.47
N GLN A 202 -1.14 -11.88 -19.21
CA GLN A 202 0.20 -12.02 -19.78
C GLN A 202 1.32 -12.01 -18.74
N SER A 203 1.16 -11.24 -17.66
CA SER A 203 2.22 -11.09 -16.66
C SER A 203 2.21 -12.20 -15.60
N PHE A 204 1.03 -12.74 -15.27
CA PHE A 204 0.85 -13.65 -14.14
C PHE A 204 -0.06 -14.86 -14.43
N GLY A 205 -0.65 -14.94 -15.63
CA GLY A 205 -1.65 -15.95 -15.98
C GLY A 205 -2.92 -15.82 -15.16
N PHE A 206 -3.32 -14.59 -14.83
CA PHE A 206 -4.53 -14.32 -14.06
C PHE A 206 -5.76 -14.26 -14.96
N ASP A 207 -6.81 -14.97 -14.56
CA ASP A 207 -8.13 -14.78 -15.14
C ASP A 207 -8.80 -13.50 -14.62
N MET A 208 -10.04 -13.26 -15.05
CA MET A 208 -10.82 -12.09 -14.64
C MET A 208 -11.06 -12.01 -13.12
N ARG A 209 -11.38 -13.13 -12.47
CA ARG A 209 -11.61 -13.17 -11.02
C ARG A 209 -10.31 -12.89 -10.27
N GLN A 210 -9.20 -13.49 -10.72
CA GLN A 210 -7.88 -13.28 -10.13
C GLN A 210 -7.42 -11.82 -10.30
N THR A 211 -7.67 -11.22 -11.46
CA THR A 211 -7.38 -9.80 -11.69
C THR A 211 -8.20 -8.89 -10.78
N VAL A 212 -9.51 -9.14 -10.65
CA VAL A 212 -10.36 -8.38 -9.73
C VAL A 212 -9.89 -8.54 -8.28
N ALA A 213 -9.46 -9.74 -7.88
CA ALA A 213 -8.95 -10.00 -6.53
C ALA A 213 -7.67 -9.19 -6.25
N ILE A 214 -6.65 -9.28 -7.12
CA ILE A 214 -5.36 -8.61 -6.89
C ILE A 214 -5.46 -7.07 -6.91
N MET A 215 -6.37 -6.51 -7.71
CA MET A 215 -6.64 -5.07 -7.72
C MET A 215 -7.15 -4.57 -6.35
N GLY A 216 -7.77 -5.44 -5.55
CA GLY A 216 -8.17 -5.13 -4.17
C GLY A 216 -7.02 -4.74 -3.24
N ALA A 217 -5.75 -4.99 -3.63
CA ALA A 217 -4.59 -4.45 -2.92
C ALA A 217 -4.66 -2.92 -2.76
N HIS A 218 -5.39 -2.21 -3.64
CA HIS A 218 -5.60 -0.77 -3.55
C HIS A 218 -6.41 -0.32 -2.32
N THR A 219 -7.01 -1.23 -1.54
CA THR A 219 -7.48 -0.89 -0.18
C THR A 219 -6.33 -0.41 0.72
N LEU A 220 -5.10 -0.83 0.42
CA LEU A 220 -3.89 -0.48 1.16
C LEU A 220 -3.16 0.72 0.56
N GLY A 221 -2.77 1.63 1.45
CA GLY A 221 -1.91 2.76 1.18
C GLY A 221 -2.60 3.87 0.41
N ARG A 222 -1.79 4.62 -0.35
CA ARG A 222 -2.24 5.80 -1.07
C ARG A 222 -1.30 6.20 -2.19
N LEU A 223 -1.86 6.96 -3.13
CA LEU A 223 -1.10 7.61 -4.19
C LEU A 223 -0.45 8.90 -3.68
N ARG A 224 0.76 9.18 -4.17
CA ARG A 224 1.46 10.43 -3.92
C ARG A 224 1.73 11.13 -5.23
N ARG A 225 1.35 12.41 -5.30
CA ARG A 225 1.52 13.23 -6.51
C ARG A 225 2.97 13.28 -6.99
N GLN A 226 3.93 13.31 -6.06
CA GLN A 226 5.36 13.31 -6.38
C GLN A 226 5.85 11.98 -7.00
N ASN A 227 5.15 10.87 -6.74
CA ASN A 227 5.55 9.55 -7.21
C ASN A 227 4.80 9.15 -8.50
N SER A 228 3.49 9.40 -8.57
CA SER A 228 2.64 8.90 -9.67
C SER A 228 1.92 10.00 -10.45
N GLY A 229 1.92 11.24 -9.95
CA GLY A 229 1.15 12.35 -10.52
C GLY A 229 -0.30 12.42 -10.06
N PHE A 230 -0.79 11.40 -9.37
CA PHE A 230 -2.14 11.40 -8.79
C PHE A 230 -2.14 12.08 -7.41
N ASP A 231 -3.12 12.93 -7.17
CA ASP A 231 -3.28 13.65 -5.91
C ASP A 231 -4.25 12.90 -4.99
N GLY A 232 -3.72 11.84 -4.35
CA GLY A 232 -4.48 10.90 -3.53
C GLY A 232 -4.05 10.87 -2.06
N GLU A 233 -3.92 12.03 -1.40
CA GLU A 233 -3.50 12.10 0.01
C GLU A 233 -4.38 11.24 0.95
N LYS A 234 -5.67 11.11 0.61
CA LYS A 234 -6.67 10.30 1.29
C LYS A 234 -6.75 8.84 0.83
N GLY A 235 -5.90 8.41 -0.10
CA GLY A 235 -5.90 7.04 -0.61
C GLY A 235 -7.12 6.72 -1.46
N TRP A 236 -7.27 5.43 -1.77
CA TRP A 236 -8.46 4.88 -2.42
C TRP A 236 -9.64 4.77 -1.45
N VAL A 237 -9.35 4.54 -0.16
CA VAL A 237 -10.29 4.31 0.93
C VAL A 237 -9.81 5.02 2.20
N ASP A 238 -10.69 5.15 3.19
CA ASP A 238 -10.36 5.83 4.45
C ASP A 238 -9.37 5.02 5.30
N HIS A 239 -9.55 3.70 5.42
CA HIS A 239 -8.69 2.83 6.26
C HIS A 239 -7.50 2.24 5.50
N GLN A 240 -6.62 3.12 5.01
CA GLN A 240 -5.45 2.80 4.16
C GLN A 240 -4.40 1.81 4.74
N GLU A 241 -4.54 1.36 5.98
CA GLU A 241 -3.62 0.38 6.60
C GLU A 241 -4.31 -0.96 6.88
N ARG A 242 -5.57 -1.11 6.45
CA ARG A 242 -6.39 -2.31 6.67
C ARG A 242 -6.61 -3.04 5.35
N LEU A 243 -6.27 -4.33 5.32
CA LEU A 243 -6.55 -5.21 4.18
C LEU A 243 -7.96 -5.78 4.37
N ASP A 244 -8.93 -5.15 3.73
CA ASP A 244 -10.35 -5.50 3.72
C ASP A 244 -11.02 -5.12 2.38
N ASN A 245 -12.32 -5.35 2.28
CA ASN A 245 -13.08 -5.07 1.07
C ASN A 245 -13.58 -3.62 0.92
N GLU A 246 -13.06 -2.65 1.68
CA GLU A 246 -13.49 -1.24 1.61
C GLU A 246 -13.29 -0.66 0.19
N TYR A 247 -12.26 -1.12 -0.53
CA TYR A 247 -12.03 -0.76 -1.93
C TYR A 247 -13.20 -1.11 -2.85
N TYR A 248 -13.82 -2.28 -2.64
CA TYR A 248 -14.98 -2.71 -3.41
C TYR A 248 -16.24 -1.93 -3.01
N GLN A 249 -16.40 -1.63 -1.72
CA GLN A 249 -17.50 -0.80 -1.20
C GLN A 249 -17.46 0.63 -1.75
N ALA A 250 -16.27 1.16 -2.02
CA ALA A 250 -16.12 2.47 -2.65
C ALA A 250 -16.55 2.48 -4.14
N LEU A 251 -16.39 1.35 -4.84
CA LEU A 251 -16.63 1.24 -6.29
C LEU A 251 -17.96 0.60 -6.67
N VAL A 252 -18.60 -0.13 -5.75
CA VAL A 252 -19.88 -0.84 -5.96
C VAL A 252 -20.81 -0.52 -4.80
N GLY A 253 -22.01 -0.03 -5.12
CA GLY A 253 -23.07 0.22 -4.15
C GLY A 253 -23.95 -1.01 -3.96
N GLY A 254 -25.06 -0.83 -3.24
CA GLY A 254 -25.91 -1.95 -2.83
C GLY A 254 -25.29 -2.72 -1.65
N ASN A 255 -26.15 -3.33 -0.84
CA ASN A 255 -25.72 -4.06 0.36
C ASN A 255 -25.76 -5.58 0.14
N SER A 256 -26.05 -6.03 -1.09
CA SER A 256 -26.26 -7.43 -1.41
C SER A 256 -25.74 -7.78 -2.81
N PRO A 257 -25.08 -8.95 -2.99
CA PRO A 257 -24.66 -9.41 -4.32
C PRO A 257 -25.86 -9.81 -5.19
N ASN A 258 -27.06 -9.94 -4.60
CA ASN A 258 -28.30 -10.22 -5.31
C ASN A 258 -29.01 -8.95 -5.81
N ASP A 259 -28.54 -7.76 -5.43
CA ASP A 259 -29.05 -6.52 -5.98
C ASP A 259 -28.84 -6.50 -7.50
N SER A 260 -29.75 -5.90 -8.26
CA SER A 260 -29.53 -5.77 -9.70
C SER A 260 -28.31 -4.90 -9.96
N LEU A 261 -27.58 -5.17 -11.05
CA LEU A 261 -26.38 -4.39 -11.42
C LEU A 261 -26.70 -2.90 -11.55
N ASP A 262 -27.92 -2.55 -11.98
CA ASP A 262 -28.40 -1.17 -12.04
C ASP A 262 -28.49 -0.53 -10.64
N VAL A 263 -28.99 -1.24 -9.64
CA VAL A 263 -29.03 -0.76 -8.24
C VAL A 263 -27.62 -0.57 -7.71
N GLN A 264 -26.77 -1.58 -7.87
CA GLN A 264 -25.39 -1.54 -7.38
C GLN A 264 -24.61 -0.36 -7.97
N ILE A 265 -24.73 -0.13 -9.27
CA ILE A 265 -24.12 1.03 -9.91
C ILE A 265 -24.76 2.34 -9.43
N ASN A 266 -26.09 2.42 -9.30
CA ASN A 266 -26.76 3.65 -8.95
C ASN A 266 -26.50 4.11 -7.52
N ASP A 267 -26.15 3.19 -6.62
CA ASP A 267 -25.90 3.48 -5.20
C ASP A 267 -24.44 3.85 -4.87
N THR A 268 -23.51 3.74 -5.83
CA THR A 268 -22.11 4.19 -5.65
C THR A 268 -21.96 5.73 -5.48
N PRO A 269 -20.79 6.23 -5.10
CA PRO A 269 -20.46 7.65 -5.31
C PRO A 269 -20.59 8.04 -6.80
N ASN A 270 -21.01 9.28 -7.07
CA ASN A 270 -21.00 9.80 -8.42
C ASN A 270 -19.58 10.30 -8.76
N TRP A 271 -18.74 9.39 -9.26
CA TRP A 271 -17.35 9.67 -9.62
C TRP A 271 -17.27 10.66 -10.79
N GLN A 272 -16.51 11.74 -10.61
CA GLN A 272 -16.23 12.73 -11.64
C GLN A 272 -14.72 12.84 -11.89
N GLN A 273 -14.33 13.13 -13.13
CA GLN A 273 -12.93 13.34 -13.46
C GLN A 273 -12.43 14.71 -13.01
N ARG A 274 -11.25 14.72 -12.40
CA ARG A 274 -10.45 15.91 -12.12
C ARG A 274 -9.10 15.82 -12.81
N PHE A 275 -8.72 16.90 -13.47
CA PHE A 275 -7.38 17.05 -14.04
C PHE A 275 -6.39 17.53 -12.98
N ILE A 276 -5.24 16.86 -12.91
CA ILE A 276 -4.10 17.20 -12.06
C ILE A 276 -2.99 17.74 -12.95
N ASP A 277 -2.76 19.04 -12.86
CA ASP A 277 -1.63 19.71 -13.50
C ASP A 277 -0.36 19.43 -12.71
N ASN A 278 0.58 18.70 -13.29
CA ASN A 278 1.87 18.33 -12.73
C ASN A 278 3.04 19.03 -13.41
N ARG A 279 2.80 20.08 -14.20
CA ARG A 279 3.87 20.84 -14.89
C ARG A 279 4.90 21.45 -13.94
N ASN A 280 4.57 21.59 -12.65
CA ASN A 280 5.51 22.03 -11.62
C ASN A 280 6.39 20.90 -11.03
N LEU A 281 6.20 19.65 -11.46
CA LEU A 281 6.94 18.47 -11.01
C LEU A 281 7.68 17.85 -12.20
N PRO A 282 9.02 18.00 -12.29
CA PRO A 282 9.79 17.41 -13.39
C PRO A 282 9.59 15.90 -13.50
N SER A 283 9.39 15.41 -14.72
CA SER A 283 9.23 13.97 -15.00
C SER A 283 8.04 13.31 -14.29
N VAL A 284 7.05 14.08 -13.85
CA VAL A 284 5.74 13.58 -13.40
C VAL A 284 4.72 13.99 -14.46
N LEU A 285 3.97 13.01 -14.97
CA LEU A 285 2.95 13.26 -15.98
C LEU A 285 1.72 13.92 -15.37
N ASP A 286 1.08 14.81 -16.11
CA ASP A 286 -0.29 15.27 -15.80
C ASP A 286 -1.24 14.07 -15.76
N ARG A 287 -2.27 14.14 -14.91
CA ARG A 287 -3.19 13.02 -14.69
C ARG A 287 -4.64 13.44 -14.77
N TYR A 288 -5.49 12.55 -15.27
CA TYR A 288 -6.90 12.54 -14.94
C TYR A 288 -7.14 11.51 -13.84
N GLN A 289 -7.84 11.91 -12.78
CA GLN A 289 -8.24 11.03 -11.70
C GLN A 289 -9.73 11.18 -11.43
N TRP A 290 -10.33 10.22 -10.75
CA TRP A 290 -11.73 10.25 -10.39
C TRP A 290 -11.89 10.58 -8.91
N GLU A 291 -12.84 11.45 -8.59
CA GLU A 291 -13.19 11.82 -7.21
C GLU A 291 -14.71 11.80 -7.03
N PRO A 292 -15.22 11.56 -5.81
CA PRO A 292 -16.64 11.67 -5.55
C PRO A 292 -17.11 13.10 -5.78
N LYS A 293 -18.20 13.28 -6.54
CA LYS A 293 -18.85 14.58 -6.67
C LYS A 293 -19.35 15.05 -5.30
N ARG A 294 -18.77 16.12 -4.77
CA ARG A 294 -19.25 16.75 -3.53
C ARG A 294 -20.69 17.23 -3.71
N GLY A 295 -21.61 16.68 -2.94
CA GLY A 295 -22.90 17.31 -2.70
C GLY A 295 -22.68 18.61 -1.92
N ASN A 296 -23.47 19.65 -2.21
CA ASN A 296 -23.59 20.78 -1.30
C ASN A 296 -24.08 20.19 0.05
N GLY A 297 -23.34 20.40 1.13
CA GLY A 297 -23.38 19.57 2.35
C GLY A 297 -24.77 19.13 2.81
N GLY A 298 -24.96 17.80 2.88
CA GLY A 298 -25.99 17.16 3.69
C GLY A 298 -25.28 16.35 4.77
N ASN A 299 -25.42 16.77 6.03
CA ASN A 299 -24.99 16.02 7.20
C ASN A 299 -25.35 14.53 7.05
N HIS A 300 -24.35 13.66 6.97
CA HIS A 300 -24.50 12.32 7.56
C HIS A 300 -24.40 12.49 9.07
N ASN A 301 -25.49 12.97 9.68
CA ASN A 301 -25.72 12.66 11.07
C ASN A 301 -26.14 11.19 11.10
N GLY A 302 -25.36 10.38 11.81
CA GLY A 302 -25.77 9.03 12.16
C GLY A 302 -27.15 9.09 12.80
N ASP A 303 -28.09 8.38 12.19
CA ASP A 303 -29.43 8.18 12.71
C ASP A 303 -29.31 7.13 13.83
N ASP A 304 -28.95 7.58 15.04
CA ASP A 304 -29.17 6.83 16.28
C ASP A 304 -30.68 6.79 16.54
N SER A 305 -31.37 5.90 15.81
CA SER A 305 -32.73 5.51 16.14
C SER A 305 -32.68 4.46 17.25
N ASN A 306 -32.69 4.99 18.47
CA ASN A 306 -32.87 4.29 19.73
C ASN A 306 -34.29 3.66 19.74
N ASP A 307 -34.41 2.37 19.41
CA ASP A 307 -35.65 1.60 19.64
C ASP A 307 -35.68 1.13 21.10
N GLY A 308 -36.30 1.97 21.94
CA GLY A 308 -36.68 1.61 23.29
C GLY A 308 -38.01 0.85 23.29
N ARG A 309 -37.96 -0.42 23.65
CA ARG A 309 -39.08 -1.13 24.29
C ARG A 309 -38.54 -1.95 25.43
N ASP A 310 -38.83 -1.51 26.66
CA ASP A 310 -39.34 -2.41 27.69
C ASP A 310 -40.11 -1.60 28.75
N ASN A 311 -41.26 -2.16 29.09
CA ASN A 311 -42.31 -1.59 29.94
C ASN A 311 -42.00 -1.71 31.45
N LYS A 312 -42.84 -0.98 32.21
CA LYS A 312 -43.19 -1.11 33.64
C LYS A 312 -42.28 -0.39 34.61
N ASP A 313 -42.75 0.13 35.74
CA ASP A 313 -44.07 0.50 36.26
C ASP A 313 -43.76 1.39 37.49
N ASP A 314 -44.78 2.06 38.00
CA ASP A 314 -44.91 2.52 39.40
C ASP A 314 -44.22 3.82 39.87
N SER A 315 -45.13 4.82 39.98
CA SER A 315 -45.49 5.58 41.19
C SER A 315 -44.64 6.77 41.62
N ASP A 316 -45.31 7.92 41.57
CA ASP A 316 -45.54 8.89 42.65
C ASP A 316 -44.34 9.33 43.50
N ASP A 317 -44.00 10.62 43.43
CA ASP A 317 -44.20 11.50 44.60
C ASP A 317 -43.83 12.98 44.33
N ASN A 318 -44.85 13.82 44.52
CA ASN A 318 -44.90 15.07 45.28
C ASN A 318 -43.98 16.29 44.97
N ASP A 319 -44.67 17.34 44.52
CA ASP A 319 -44.64 18.74 44.97
C ASP A 319 -43.85 19.05 46.26
N ASN A 320 -43.02 20.11 46.23
CA ASN A 320 -43.33 21.39 46.92
C ASN A 320 -42.14 22.39 46.92
N ASP A 321 -42.43 23.56 46.35
CA ASP A 321 -42.24 24.93 46.86
C ASP A 321 -41.22 25.31 47.97
N ASN A 322 -40.67 26.52 47.72
CA ASN A 322 -40.08 27.51 48.65
C ASN A 322 -38.69 27.17 49.25
N ASP A 323 -37.76 28.10 49.51
CA ASP A 323 -37.86 29.54 49.78
C ASP A 323 -36.49 30.25 49.58
N ASN A 324 -36.55 31.48 49.04
CA ASN A 324 -35.80 32.72 49.32
C ASN A 324 -34.31 32.85 49.76
N ARG A 325 -33.74 33.96 49.23
CA ARG A 325 -32.69 34.91 49.75
C ARG A 325 -31.22 34.47 49.65
N ASP A 326 -30.23 35.31 49.29
CA ASP A 326 -30.13 36.78 49.22
C ASP A 326 -28.80 37.17 48.52
N LYS A 327 -28.79 38.37 47.89
CA LYS A 327 -27.70 39.37 47.79
C LYS A 327 -26.55 39.28 46.76
N ARG A 328 -26.61 40.31 45.88
CA ARG A 328 -25.61 41.36 45.58
C ARG A 328 -24.38 41.02 44.72
N GLY A 329 -24.14 41.87 43.72
CA GLY A 329 -22.79 42.41 43.46
C GLY A 329 -22.29 42.35 42.02
N GLU A 330 -22.78 43.30 41.22
CA GLU A 330 -22.15 43.93 40.06
C GLU A 330 -20.59 43.95 40.07
N ASN A 331 -19.97 43.54 38.95
CA ASN A 331 -18.70 44.13 38.51
C ASN A 331 -18.43 43.89 37.00
N ASP A 332 -18.40 45.00 36.29
CA ASP A 332 -17.76 45.23 35.00
C ASP A 332 -16.30 44.76 34.93
N ARG A 333 -15.86 44.30 33.74
CA ARG A 333 -14.58 44.69 33.08
C ARG A 333 -14.37 43.97 31.73
N ASN A 334 -14.91 44.58 30.68
CA ASN A 334 -14.17 45.18 29.55
C ASN A 334 -12.73 44.65 29.24
N ARG A 335 -12.52 44.00 28.08
CA ARG A 335 -11.28 44.17 27.29
C ARG A 335 -11.40 43.79 25.79
N ARG A 336 -11.69 44.83 25.00
CA ARG A 336 -11.05 45.28 23.74
C ARG A 336 -10.68 44.28 22.63
N HIS A 337 -11.34 44.52 21.49
CA HIS A 337 -10.85 44.40 20.11
C HIS A 337 -9.36 44.75 19.89
N LEU A 338 -8.70 44.04 18.96
CA LEU A 338 -8.20 44.60 17.69
C LEU A 338 -7.51 43.58 16.78
N ARG A 339 -7.86 43.69 15.49
CA ARG A 339 -7.10 43.35 14.26
C ARG A 339 -7.04 41.90 13.75
N SER A 340 -8.05 41.62 12.92
CA SER A 340 -7.96 40.99 11.61
C SER A 340 -6.56 41.11 10.96
N GLY A 341 -5.85 39.99 10.93
CA GLY A 341 -4.74 39.72 10.03
C GLY A 341 -5.19 38.65 9.04
N LYS A 342 -5.57 39.07 7.83
CA LYS A 342 -5.92 38.22 6.69
C LYS A 342 -4.68 37.40 6.30
N ARG A 343 -4.54 36.18 6.83
CA ARG A 343 -3.63 35.18 6.23
C ARG A 343 -4.37 34.56 5.07
N ASN A 344 -3.75 34.66 3.91
CA ASN A 344 -4.18 34.07 2.66
C ASN A 344 -4.02 32.54 2.78
N THR A 345 -5.01 31.86 3.37
CA THR A 345 -5.14 30.41 3.29
C THR A 345 -5.71 30.10 1.92
N ARG A 346 -4.85 29.92 0.92
CA ARG A 346 -5.21 29.16 -0.28
C ARG A 346 -5.52 27.75 0.19
N ASP A 347 -6.80 27.48 0.37
CA ASP A 347 -7.47 26.23 0.02
C ASP A 347 -6.71 24.97 0.44
N ASN A 348 -6.75 24.69 1.75
CA ASN A 348 -6.62 23.33 2.25
C ASN A 348 -7.96 22.60 2.01
N GLU A 349 -8.39 22.52 0.76
CA GLU A 349 -9.46 21.62 0.33
C GLU A 349 -8.87 20.22 0.42
N SER A 350 -9.02 19.55 1.55
CA SER A 350 -8.74 18.13 1.71
C SER A 350 -9.64 17.35 0.75
N LEU A 351 -9.14 16.99 -0.42
CA LEU A 351 -9.82 16.25 -1.48
C LEU A 351 -10.16 14.83 -0.98
N GLY A 352 -11.32 14.30 -1.36
CA GLY A 352 -11.81 13.00 -0.89
C GLY A 352 -10.98 11.82 -1.43
N GLU A 353 -11.50 10.61 -1.25
CA GLU A 353 -10.99 9.39 -1.89
C GLU A 353 -10.79 9.59 -3.39
N VAL A 354 -9.83 8.87 -3.97
CA VAL A 354 -9.51 8.99 -5.39
C VAL A 354 -9.43 7.62 -6.04
N MET A 355 -9.88 7.55 -7.29
CA MET A 355 -9.76 6.36 -8.14
C MET A 355 -8.99 6.73 -9.40
N THR A 356 -8.18 5.80 -9.89
CA THR A 356 -7.52 5.91 -11.21
C THR A 356 -8.45 5.36 -12.30
N ASN A 357 -8.07 5.51 -13.57
CA ASN A 357 -8.85 4.93 -14.66
C ASN A 357 -8.92 3.41 -14.57
N VAL A 358 -7.84 2.71 -14.16
CA VAL A 358 -7.89 1.25 -13.98
C VAL A 358 -8.79 0.80 -12.84
N ASP A 359 -8.98 1.61 -11.80
CA ASP A 359 -9.94 1.32 -10.73
C ASP A 359 -11.38 1.42 -11.25
N ILE A 360 -11.68 2.50 -11.98
CA ILE A 360 -12.98 2.70 -12.63
C ILE A 360 -13.24 1.63 -13.70
N ALA A 361 -12.21 1.17 -14.39
CA ALA A 361 -12.28 0.13 -15.41
C ALA A 361 -12.84 -1.22 -14.89
N LEU A 362 -12.85 -1.45 -13.57
CA LEU A 362 -13.44 -2.65 -12.97
C LEU A 362 -14.97 -2.60 -12.90
N VAL A 363 -15.58 -1.43 -13.04
CA VAL A 363 -17.05 -1.26 -12.98
C VAL A 363 -17.61 -0.57 -14.21
N ARG A 364 -16.78 0.18 -14.94
CA ARG A 364 -17.11 0.88 -16.19
C ARG A 364 -16.07 0.58 -17.26
N ASP A 365 -16.50 -0.03 -18.36
CA ASP A 365 -15.61 -0.22 -19.50
C ASP A 365 -15.45 1.10 -20.28
N MET A 366 -14.21 1.53 -20.44
CA MET A 366 -13.86 2.77 -21.12
C MET A 366 -13.29 2.54 -22.52
N GLU A 367 -13.40 1.32 -23.07
CA GLU A 367 -12.99 1.02 -24.44
C GLU A 367 -13.67 1.96 -25.45
N GLY A 368 -12.85 2.62 -26.28
CA GLY A 368 -13.29 3.64 -27.23
C GLY A 368 -13.65 5.00 -26.61
N PHE A 369 -13.58 5.13 -25.28
CA PHE A 369 -13.87 6.37 -24.56
C PHE A 369 -12.65 6.98 -23.86
N LEU A 370 -11.61 6.21 -23.59
CA LEU A 370 -10.38 6.67 -22.95
C LEU A 370 -9.41 7.26 -23.97
N ALA A 371 -9.08 8.55 -23.82
CA ALA A 371 -8.08 9.22 -24.64
C ALA A 371 -6.65 8.90 -24.16
N GLY A 372 -5.66 9.07 -25.03
CA GLY A 372 -4.25 8.76 -24.73
C GLY A 372 -3.61 9.64 -23.65
N ASP A 373 -4.25 10.75 -23.26
CA ASP A 373 -3.87 11.59 -22.12
C ASP A 373 -4.53 11.16 -20.80
N GLY A 374 -5.29 10.06 -20.81
CA GLY A 374 -6.02 9.53 -19.66
C GLY A 374 -7.41 10.15 -19.47
N LYS A 375 -7.87 11.06 -20.33
CA LYS A 375 -9.22 11.61 -20.19
C LYS A 375 -10.28 10.63 -20.71
N ALA A 376 -11.24 10.25 -19.88
CA ALA A 376 -12.42 9.54 -20.35
C ALA A 376 -13.45 10.53 -20.96
N SER A 377 -14.00 10.18 -22.12
CA SER A 377 -15.04 10.95 -22.81
C SER A 377 -16.47 10.53 -22.43
N CYS A 378 -16.60 9.54 -21.55
CA CYS A 378 -17.84 9.06 -20.97
C CYS A 378 -17.95 9.41 -19.48
N GLU A 379 -19.17 9.41 -18.95
CA GLU A 379 -19.45 9.67 -17.54
C GLU A 379 -19.64 8.37 -16.74
N PHE A 380 -19.38 8.44 -15.44
CA PHE A 380 -19.55 7.29 -14.55
C PHE A 380 -21.04 6.94 -14.31
N LYS A 381 -21.94 7.92 -14.26
CA LYS A 381 -23.39 7.75 -14.10
C LYS A 381 -24.15 8.61 -15.10
N GLU A 382 -25.37 8.18 -15.43
CA GLU A 382 -26.27 9.01 -16.23
C GLU A 382 -26.74 10.23 -15.42
N ARG A 383 -26.64 11.44 -16.00
CA ARG A 383 -27.23 12.64 -15.39
C ARG A 383 -28.74 12.67 -15.61
N SER A 384 -29.52 12.91 -14.56
CA SER A 384 -30.99 12.93 -14.59
C SER A 384 -31.65 14.05 -15.44
N ASN A 385 -30.90 15.00 -16.01
CA ASN A 385 -31.49 16.16 -16.70
C ASN A 385 -31.44 16.10 -18.24
N ARG A 386 -32.55 16.53 -18.84
CA ARG A 386 -32.88 16.63 -20.28
C ARG A 386 -32.06 17.72 -21.00
N GLU A 387 -30.74 17.67 -20.99
CA GLU A 387 -29.91 18.56 -21.81
C GLU A 387 -29.44 17.85 -23.09
N GLN A 388 -29.48 18.59 -24.21
CA GLN A 388 -29.22 18.09 -25.57
C GLN A 388 -27.75 17.72 -25.84
N ASN A 389 -26.85 17.87 -24.86
CA ASN A 389 -25.42 17.59 -24.99
C ASN A 389 -24.93 16.66 -23.88
N ARG A 390 -25.57 15.48 -23.75
CA ARG A 390 -25.19 14.44 -22.78
C ARG A 390 -23.93 13.71 -23.26
N MET A 391 -22.86 13.77 -22.46
CA MET A 391 -21.81 12.74 -22.54
C MET A 391 -22.46 11.38 -22.24
N ARG A 392 -22.02 10.35 -22.97
CA ARG A 392 -22.56 8.99 -22.80
C ARG A 392 -22.04 8.42 -21.48
N THR A 393 -22.85 7.66 -20.76
CA THR A 393 -22.36 6.85 -19.64
C THR A 393 -21.43 5.77 -20.17
N CYS A 394 -20.31 5.52 -19.50
CA CYS A 394 -19.44 4.41 -19.86
C CYS A 394 -20.22 3.07 -19.74
N PRO A 395 -20.07 2.13 -20.69
CA PRO A 395 -20.63 0.79 -20.55
C PRO A 395 -20.28 0.13 -19.21
N VAL A 396 -21.15 -0.76 -18.74
CA VAL A 396 -20.86 -1.56 -17.53
C VAL A 396 -19.74 -2.54 -17.84
N ALA A 397 -18.71 -2.59 -17.00
CA ALA A 397 -17.64 -3.57 -17.13
C ALA A 397 -18.16 -4.98 -16.80
N HIS A 398 -17.71 -5.98 -17.56
CA HIS A 398 -18.09 -7.38 -17.33
C HIS A 398 -17.48 -7.98 -16.03
N THR A 399 -16.58 -7.25 -15.38
CA THR A 399 -16.01 -7.53 -14.06
C THR A 399 -16.94 -7.14 -12.90
N LEU A 400 -17.97 -6.30 -13.14
CA LEU A 400 -18.85 -5.79 -12.09
C LEU A 400 -19.51 -6.89 -11.23
N PRO A 401 -20.00 -8.02 -11.77
CA PRO A 401 -20.56 -9.09 -10.93
C PRO A 401 -19.56 -9.63 -9.91
N GLN A 402 -18.27 -9.74 -10.27
CA GLN A 402 -17.23 -10.17 -9.34
C GLN A 402 -16.90 -9.09 -8.31
N MET A 403 -16.88 -7.81 -8.72
CA MET A 403 -16.73 -6.68 -7.79
C MET A 403 -17.86 -6.67 -6.74
N ALA A 404 -19.10 -6.97 -7.14
CA ALA A 404 -20.25 -7.04 -6.24
C ALA A 404 -20.16 -8.18 -5.22
N ILE A 405 -19.62 -9.33 -5.62
CA ILE A 405 -19.36 -10.43 -4.68
C ILE A 405 -18.38 -9.95 -3.60
N TYR A 406 -17.25 -9.36 -3.98
CA TYR A 406 -16.24 -8.89 -3.02
C TYR A 406 -16.69 -7.70 -2.18
N ASN A 407 -17.53 -6.81 -2.72
CA ASN A 407 -18.22 -5.78 -1.96
C ASN A 407 -19.01 -6.37 -0.78
N SER A 408 -19.75 -7.45 -1.03
CA SER A 408 -20.65 -8.05 -0.03
C SER A 408 -20.00 -9.08 0.92
N ASP A 409 -18.88 -9.67 0.53
CA ASP A 409 -18.24 -10.77 1.30
C ASP A 409 -16.72 -10.56 1.38
N ASN A 410 -16.30 -9.92 2.48
CA ASN A 410 -14.89 -9.67 2.78
C ASN A 410 -14.07 -10.97 2.86
N MET A 411 -14.63 -12.05 3.42
CA MET A 411 -13.91 -13.32 3.58
C MET A 411 -13.76 -14.08 2.26
N ALA A 412 -14.72 -13.96 1.34
CA ALA A 412 -14.56 -14.49 -0.02
C ALA A 412 -13.42 -13.76 -0.75
N TRP A 413 -13.38 -12.43 -0.66
CA TRP A 413 -12.30 -11.65 -1.24
C TRP A 413 -10.94 -11.97 -0.60
N LEU A 414 -10.82 -11.95 0.73
CA LEU A 414 -9.54 -12.19 1.41
C LEU A 414 -8.93 -13.55 1.06
N LYS A 415 -9.75 -14.60 0.89
CA LYS A 415 -9.28 -15.92 0.45
C LYS A 415 -8.72 -15.88 -0.97
N ASP A 416 -9.46 -15.28 -1.91
CA ASP A 416 -9.02 -15.16 -3.30
C ASP A 416 -7.78 -14.26 -3.40
N PHE A 417 -7.75 -13.15 -2.68
CA PHE A 417 -6.60 -12.25 -2.62
C PHE A 417 -5.36 -12.98 -2.10
N ARG A 418 -5.44 -13.72 -1.00
CA ARG A 418 -4.32 -14.53 -0.48
C ARG A 418 -3.80 -15.50 -1.54
N ASP A 419 -4.68 -16.23 -2.20
CA ASP A 419 -4.28 -17.26 -3.17
C ASP A 419 -3.65 -16.64 -4.42
N VAL A 420 -4.22 -15.55 -4.92
CA VAL A 420 -3.71 -14.81 -6.09
C VAL A 420 -2.41 -14.09 -5.76
N PHE A 421 -2.31 -13.46 -4.60
CA PHE A 421 -1.09 -12.79 -4.15
C PHE A 421 0.05 -13.80 -3.94
N THR A 422 -0.25 -14.98 -3.40
CA THR A 422 0.73 -16.08 -3.31
C THR A 422 1.16 -16.55 -4.69
N LYS A 423 0.22 -16.75 -5.63
CA LYS A 423 0.52 -17.08 -7.03
C LYS A 423 1.39 -16.00 -7.69
N MET A 424 1.12 -14.72 -7.43
CA MET A 424 1.91 -13.59 -7.92
C MET A 424 3.35 -13.65 -7.42
N LEU A 425 3.54 -13.90 -6.11
CA LEU A 425 4.86 -13.99 -5.47
C LEU A 425 5.67 -15.24 -5.89
N LEU A 426 5.05 -16.15 -6.65
CA LEU A 426 5.68 -17.31 -7.30
C LEU A 426 5.87 -17.11 -8.81
N CYS A 427 5.61 -15.91 -9.34
CA CYS A 427 5.77 -15.64 -10.75
C CYS A 427 7.22 -15.89 -11.19
N GLY A 428 7.38 -16.70 -12.24
CA GLY A 428 8.70 -17.07 -12.77
C GLY A 428 9.31 -18.31 -12.12
N TYR A 429 8.61 -19.01 -11.23
CA TYR A 429 9.14 -20.19 -10.54
C TYR A 429 8.22 -21.41 -10.63
N ASP A 430 8.83 -22.61 -10.60
CA ASP A 430 8.15 -23.89 -10.46
C ASP A 430 8.46 -24.51 -9.10
N ASP A 431 7.45 -25.16 -8.51
CA ASP A 431 7.58 -25.90 -7.25
C ASP A 431 8.29 -27.23 -7.51
N HIS A 432 9.58 -27.29 -7.17
CA HIS A 432 10.44 -28.40 -7.57
C HIS A 432 10.72 -29.41 -6.45
N ALA A 433 10.68 -28.98 -5.18
CA ALA A 433 10.94 -29.85 -4.04
C ALA A 433 10.30 -29.31 -2.76
N CYS A 434 9.29 -30.01 -2.25
CA CYS A 434 8.65 -29.69 -0.97
C CYS A 434 9.12 -30.64 0.13
N SER A 435 9.55 -30.07 1.26
CA SER A 435 9.50 -30.76 2.56
C SER A 435 8.12 -30.55 3.19
N HIS A 436 7.83 -31.21 4.32
CA HIS A 436 6.50 -31.14 4.95
C HIS A 436 6.02 -29.69 5.23
N ASP A 437 6.94 -28.74 5.46
CA ASP A 437 6.60 -27.37 5.89
C ASP A 437 7.25 -26.24 5.05
N LEU A 438 8.08 -26.58 4.05
CA LEU A 438 8.76 -25.57 3.21
C LEU A 438 9.15 -26.15 1.84
N CYS A 439 8.84 -25.42 0.77
CA CYS A 439 9.09 -25.76 -0.62
C CYS A 439 10.22 -24.91 -1.22
N TYR A 440 11.24 -25.57 -1.77
CA TYR A 440 12.28 -24.92 -2.55
C TYR A 440 11.83 -24.75 -3.99
N VAL A 441 11.86 -23.51 -4.48
CA VAL A 441 11.46 -23.17 -5.85
C VAL A 441 12.66 -23.08 -6.78
N LYS A 442 12.46 -23.33 -8.07
CA LYS A 442 13.47 -23.05 -9.10
C LYS A 442 12.90 -22.15 -10.19
N PRO A 443 13.72 -21.31 -10.83
CA PRO A 443 13.25 -20.50 -11.93
C PRO A 443 12.68 -21.37 -13.04
N ARG A 444 11.53 -20.96 -13.56
CA ARG A 444 10.98 -21.50 -14.80
C ARG A 444 11.95 -21.23 -15.94
N PRO A 445 12.17 -22.21 -16.83
CA PRO A 445 12.85 -21.94 -18.08
C PRO A 445 12.11 -20.83 -18.82
N VAL A 446 12.82 -19.80 -19.26
CA VAL A 446 12.25 -18.74 -20.10
C VAL A 446 11.68 -19.41 -21.34
N ARG A 447 10.35 -19.47 -21.43
CA ARG A 447 9.69 -19.86 -22.68
C ARG A 447 9.98 -18.75 -23.69
N LYS A 448 10.38 -19.12 -24.91
CA LYS A 448 10.39 -18.19 -26.04
C LYS A 448 8.93 -17.83 -26.35
N GLU A 449 8.34 -16.94 -25.58
CA GLU A 449 7.00 -16.44 -25.86
C GLU A 449 7.09 -15.34 -26.91
N THR A 450 6.04 -15.30 -27.74
CA THR A 450 5.78 -14.24 -28.71
C THR A 450 5.94 -12.87 -28.04
N PRO A 451 6.50 -11.86 -28.74
CA PRO A 451 6.62 -10.52 -28.21
C PRO A 451 5.28 -10.09 -27.63
N SER A 452 5.30 -9.62 -26.39
CA SER A 452 4.17 -8.92 -25.84
C SER A 452 3.85 -7.76 -26.78
N ILE A 453 2.57 -7.40 -26.96
CA ILE A 453 2.24 -6.16 -27.69
C ILE A 453 2.78 -4.92 -26.94
N PHE A 454 3.13 -5.12 -25.66
CA PHE A 454 3.85 -4.17 -24.83
C PHE A 454 5.37 -4.14 -25.12
N ASP A 455 5.89 -4.97 -26.03
CA ASP A 455 7.28 -4.93 -26.51
C ASP A 455 7.45 -4.11 -27.80
N SER A 456 6.34 -3.69 -28.42
CA SER A 456 6.33 -2.83 -29.61
C SER A 456 5.83 -1.44 -29.25
N ASP A 457 6.73 -0.59 -28.73
CA ASP A 457 6.72 0.88 -28.89
C ASP A 457 8.05 1.49 -28.43
#